data_AF-A0A2R6KC95-F1
#
_entry.id   AF-A0A2R6KC95-F1
#
_cell.length_a   1.000
_cell.length_b   1.000
_cell.length_c   1.000
_cell.angle_alpha   90.00
_cell.angle_beta   90.00
_cell.angle_gamma   90.00
#
_symmetry.space_group_name_H-M   'P 1'
#
loop_
_entity.id
_entity.type
_entity.pdbx_description
1 polymer ?
#
loop_
_entity_poly.entity_id
_entity_poly.type
_entity_poly.pdbx_seq_one_letter_code
_entity_poly.pdbx_strand_id
1 'polypeptide(L)'
;MSNDIINLAEEYLQAHEEAQSSDLDVETLRKEREEWKSKMEELDEDDPLYDVAEQNFEERDKKLKQGQQSEEQYSELETKVQEAAAEKFVPTEDWTTQNVLRALNLALLSADRDYIEVNTTRIEDGSDVDDDEELFDIAMAVRDIASEELQQSTKLSDYWSNFHELDRFELFEEVARADQPLSGKDIAERRDEEDNRQTISQALIDTTDGDVNPYFKQGRGKYSLSFVGKYLVQTFRDGAFEGIDESEDDDEDASLDEF
;
A
#
# COMPACT_ATOMS: atom_id res chain seq x y z
N MET A 1 18.26 -15.39 -17.14
CA MET A 1 17.07 -14.59 -17.43
C MET A 1 16.64 -13.97 -16.10
N SER A 2 17.49 -13.13 -15.51
CA SER A 2 17.28 -12.66 -14.13
C SER A 2 17.43 -11.13 -14.00
N ASN A 3 18.16 -10.47 -14.90
CA ASN A 3 18.20 -8.99 -15.03
C ASN A 3 16.85 -8.28 -15.32
N ASP A 4 15.76 -8.98 -15.62
CA ASP A 4 14.52 -8.33 -16.05
C ASP A 4 13.85 -7.54 -14.92
N ILE A 5 13.87 -8.04 -13.68
CA ILE A 5 13.27 -7.33 -12.53
C ILE A 5 14.12 -6.15 -12.06
N ILE A 6 15.45 -6.27 -12.12
CA ILE A 6 16.38 -5.19 -11.73
C ILE A 6 16.17 -3.98 -12.65
N ASN A 7 16.17 -4.21 -13.97
CA ASN A 7 15.95 -3.13 -14.93
C ASN A 7 14.56 -2.49 -14.76
N LEU A 8 13.52 -3.30 -14.54
CA LEU A 8 12.17 -2.80 -14.31
C LEU A 8 12.09 -1.93 -13.05
N ALA A 9 12.72 -2.36 -11.96
CA ALA A 9 12.78 -1.59 -10.72
C ALA A 9 13.52 -0.26 -10.91
N GLU A 10 14.63 -0.26 -11.64
CA GLU A 10 15.38 0.97 -11.97
C GLU A 10 14.56 1.94 -12.82
N GLU A 11 13.89 1.45 -13.87
CA GLU A 11 13.01 2.25 -14.72
C GLU A 11 11.84 2.84 -13.92
N TYR A 12 11.22 2.05 -13.05
CA TYR A 12 10.13 2.49 -12.18
C TYR A 12 10.57 3.57 -11.19
N LEU A 13 11.70 3.35 -10.50
CA LEU A 13 12.23 4.33 -9.55
C LEU A 13 12.64 5.63 -10.25
N GLN A 14 13.25 5.55 -11.45
CA GLN A 14 13.57 6.73 -12.24
C GLN A 14 12.29 7.50 -12.63
N ALA A 15 11.27 6.81 -13.14
CA ALA A 15 10.00 7.43 -13.47
C ALA A 15 9.33 8.08 -12.25
N HIS A 16 9.46 7.48 -11.07
CA HIS A 16 8.99 8.06 -9.81
C HIS A 16 9.72 9.36 -9.45
N GLU A 17 11.06 9.37 -9.53
CA GLU A 17 11.88 10.54 -9.25
C GLU A 17 11.59 11.69 -10.25
N GLU A 18 11.40 11.36 -11.52
CA GLU A 18 10.97 12.31 -12.56
C GLU A 18 9.58 12.88 -12.27
N ALA A 19 8.63 12.04 -11.84
CA ALA A 19 7.29 12.48 -11.45
C ALA A 19 7.31 13.40 -10.22
N GLN A 20 8.10 13.08 -9.19
CA GLN A 20 8.23 13.91 -7.98
C GLN A 20 8.95 15.24 -8.21
N SER A 21 9.91 15.26 -9.14
CA SER A 21 10.68 16.46 -9.48
C SER A 21 10.01 17.32 -10.56
N SER A 22 8.92 16.85 -11.15
CA SER A 22 8.14 17.58 -12.13
C SER A 22 7.44 18.78 -11.48
N ASP A 23 7.83 19.99 -11.88
CA ASP A 23 7.12 21.24 -11.56
C ASP A 23 5.79 21.38 -12.35
N LEU A 24 5.39 20.36 -13.12
CA LEU A 24 4.19 20.40 -13.94
C LEU A 24 2.96 20.14 -13.07
N ASP A 25 2.31 21.21 -12.65
CA ASP A 25 0.95 21.12 -12.11
C ASP A 25 -0.04 20.88 -13.25
N VAL A 26 -0.37 19.61 -13.49
CA VAL A 26 -1.28 19.16 -14.56
C VAL A 26 -2.66 19.79 -14.44
N GLU A 27 -3.16 20.03 -13.22
CA GLU A 27 -4.47 20.66 -13.01
C GLU A 27 -4.43 22.14 -13.40
N THR A 28 -3.39 22.86 -12.99
CA THR A 28 -3.18 24.25 -13.40
C THR A 28 -2.98 24.36 -14.91
N LEU A 29 -2.15 23.51 -15.51
CA LEU A 29 -1.95 23.48 -16.97
C LEU A 29 -3.25 23.22 -17.73
N ARG A 30 -4.14 22.37 -17.19
CA ARG A 30 -5.46 22.10 -17.78
C ARG A 30 -6.35 23.34 -17.72
N LYS A 31 -6.39 24.04 -16.60
CA LYS A 31 -7.14 25.30 -16.45
C LYS A 31 -6.61 26.37 -17.41
N GLU A 32 -5.29 26.58 -17.43
CA GLU A 32 -4.64 27.56 -18.30
C GLU A 32 -4.90 27.25 -19.80
N ARG A 33 -4.81 25.98 -20.20
CA ARG A 33 -5.13 25.55 -21.57
C ARG A 33 -6.56 25.94 -21.96
N GLU A 34 -7.52 25.65 -21.09
CA GLU A 34 -8.92 25.95 -21.35
C GLU A 34 -9.18 27.46 -21.37
N GLU A 35 -8.52 28.24 -20.51
CA GLU A 35 -8.57 29.71 -20.55
C GLU A 35 -8.04 30.29 -21.87
N TRP A 36 -6.90 29.80 -22.36
CA TRP A 36 -6.34 30.26 -23.63
C TRP A 36 -7.20 29.86 -24.82
N LYS A 37 -7.81 28.66 -24.77
CA LYS A 37 -8.79 28.24 -25.76
C LYS A 37 -10.01 29.18 -25.80
N SER A 38 -10.58 29.53 -24.65
CA SER A 38 -11.69 30.48 -24.59
C SER A 38 -11.30 31.87 -25.11
N LYS A 39 -10.08 32.34 -24.80
CA LYS A 39 -9.57 33.61 -25.35
C LYS A 39 -9.44 33.58 -26.88
N MET A 40 -9.02 32.45 -27.47
CA MET A 40 -9.00 32.29 -28.93
C MET A 40 -10.41 32.33 -29.53
N GLU A 41 -11.40 31.71 -28.87
CA GLU A 41 -12.79 31.68 -29.33
C GLU A 41 -13.46 33.08 -29.31
N GLU A 42 -12.95 34.01 -28.50
CA GLU A 42 -13.41 35.40 -28.43
C GLU A 42 -12.75 36.36 -29.44
N LEU A 43 -11.69 35.90 -30.12
CA LEU A 43 -10.90 36.70 -31.07
C LEU A 43 -11.18 36.28 -32.51
N ASP A 44 -11.15 37.23 -33.43
CA ASP A 44 -11.12 36.92 -34.86
C ASP A 44 -9.73 36.35 -35.22
N GLU A 45 -9.66 35.39 -36.16
CA GLU A 45 -8.39 34.76 -36.59
C GLU A 45 -7.38 35.79 -37.17
N ASP A 46 -7.85 36.93 -37.67
CA ASP A 46 -7.00 38.02 -38.18
C ASP A 46 -6.53 39.00 -37.07
N ASP A 47 -6.98 38.83 -35.82
CA ASP A 47 -6.55 39.67 -34.69
C ASP A 47 -5.12 39.30 -34.27
N PRO A 48 -4.18 40.27 -34.15
CA PRO A 48 -2.82 39.98 -33.69
C PRO A 48 -2.72 39.31 -32.31
N LEU A 49 -3.77 39.38 -31.48
CA LEU A 49 -3.86 38.67 -30.20
C LEU A 49 -4.24 37.20 -30.36
N TYR A 50 -4.84 36.80 -31.49
CA TYR A 50 -5.16 35.41 -31.80
C TYR A 50 -3.88 34.57 -31.85
N ASP A 51 -2.87 35.02 -32.59
CA ASP A 51 -1.55 34.37 -32.67
C ASP A 51 -0.90 34.19 -31.29
N VAL A 52 -1.08 35.17 -30.39
CA VAL A 52 -0.55 35.10 -29.01
C VAL A 52 -1.32 34.05 -28.20
N ALA A 53 -2.65 34.02 -28.32
CA ALA A 53 -3.48 33.06 -27.62
C ALA A 53 -3.23 31.62 -28.13
N GLU A 54 -3.06 31.44 -29.43
CA GLU A 54 -2.72 30.16 -30.07
C GLU A 54 -1.37 29.62 -29.57
N GLN A 55 -0.32 30.44 -29.58
CA GLN A 55 1.00 30.02 -29.08
C GLN A 55 0.96 29.60 -27.60
N ASN A 56 0.24 30.35 -26.77
CA ASN A 56 0.10 29.99 -25.36
C ASN A 56 -0.73 28.71 -25.18
N PHE A 57 -1.81 28.55 -25.95
CA PHE A 57 -2.60 27.32 -25.96
C PHE A 57 -1.72 26.10 -26.33
N GLU A 58 -0.96 26.18 -27.42
CA GLU A 58 -0.08 25.10 -27.88
C GLU A 58 1.01 24.76 -26.86
N GLU A 59 1.62 25.77 -26.22
CA GLU A 59 2.63 25.54 -25.19
C GLU A 59 2.06 24.77 -24.00
N ARG A 60 0.85 25.14 -23.54
CA ARG A 60 0.19 24.47 -22.41
C ARG A 60 -0.32 23.08 -22.79
N ASP A 61 -0.86 22.92 -24.00
CA ASP A 61 -1.27 21.61 -24.53
C ASP A 61 -0.09 20.64 -24.63
N LYS A 62 1.08 21.13 -25.08
CA LYS A 62 2.31 20.32 -25.13
C LYS A 62 2.80 19.91 -23.74
N LYS A 63 2.86 20.84 -22.79
CA LYS A 63 3.27 20.55 -21.40
C LYS A 63 2.31 19.58 -20.73
N LEU A 64 1.01 19.75 -20.95
CA LEU A 64 -0.02 18.85 -20.43
C LEU A 64 0.13 17.44 -21.01
N LYS A 65 0.36 17.30 -22.32
CA LYS A 65 0.64 16.00 -22.94
C LYS A 65 1.90 15.35 -22.37
N GLN A 66 2.95 16.12 -22.11
CA GLN A 66 4.17 15.60 -21.48
C GLN A 66 3.91 15.09 -20.06
N GLY A 67 3.18 15.85 -19.24
CA GLY A 67 2.79 15.43 -17.90
C GLY A 67 1.97 14.14 -17.91
N GLN A 68 0.94 14.09 -18.77
CA GLN A 68 0.09 12.91 -18.92
C GLN A 68 0.86 11.66 -19.38
N GLN A 69 1.78 11.80 -20.33
CA GLN A 69 2.63 10.69 -20.78
C GLN A 69 3.52 10.18 -19.65
N SER A 70 4.05 11.08 -18.81
CA SER A 70 4.86 10.70 -17.65
C SER A 70 4.04 9.95 -16.60
N GLU A 71 2.82 10.42 -16.30
CA GLU A 71 1.90 9.76 -15.38
C GLU A 71 1.49 8.37 -15.89
N GLU A 72 1.17 8.26 -17.18
CA GLU A 72 0.82 6.99 -17.83
C GLU A 72 2.00 6.01 -17.78
N GLN A 73 3.20 6.45 -18.13
CA GLN A 73 4.41 5.63 -18.05
C GLN A 73 4.70 5.17 -16.62
N TYR A 74 4.56 6.05 -15.63
CA TYR A 74 4.73 5.70 -14.23
C TYR A 74 3.74 4.62 -13.78
N SER A 75 2.44 4.79 -14.10
CA SER A 75 1.39 3.83 -13.76
C SER A 75 1.56 2.49 -14.46
N GLU A 76 2.01 2.49 -15.72
CA GLU A 76 2.33 1.25 -16.44
C GLU A 76 3.51 0.49 -15.80
N LEU A 77 4.55 1.22 -15.36
CA LEU A 77 5.70 0.63 -14.69
C LEU A 77 5.33 0.08 -13.30
N GLU A 78 4.52 0.82 -12.55
CA GLU A 78 3.96 0.37 -11.27
C GLU A 78 3.21 -0.96 -11.44
N THR A 79 2.30 -1.02 -12.41
CA THR A 79 1.53 -2.23 -12.73
C THR A 79 2.47 -3.39 -13.09
N LYS A 80 3.50 -3.16 -13.90
CA LYS A 80 4.48 -4.22 -14.26
C LYS A 80 5.27 -4.72 -13.06
N VAL A 81 5.65 -3.84 -12.12
CA VAL A 81 6.33 -4.24 -10.88
C VAL A 81 5.41 -5.12 -10.04
N GLN A 82 4.14 -4.72 -9.89
CA GLN A 82 3.12 -5.50 -9.18
C GLN A 82 2.89 -6.86 -9.85
N GLU A 83 2.74 -6.92 -11.17
CA GLU A 83 2.56 -8.17 -11.93
C GLU A 83 3.76 -9.10 -11.76
N ALA A 84 4.97 -8.57 -11.88
CA ALA A 84 6.19 -9.35 -11.67
C ALA A 84 6.24 -9.90 -10.24
N ALA A 85 5.89 -9.09 -9.24
CA ALA A 85 5.86 -9.51 -7.85
C ALA A 85 4.85 -10.63 -7.61
N ALA A 86 3.59 -10.47 -8.06
CA ALA A 86 2.52 -11.44 -7.91
C ALA A 86 2.87 -12.81 -8.51
N GLU A 87 3.50 -12.83 -9.68
CA GLU A 87 3.82 -14.07 -10.39
C GLU A 87 5.10 -14.75 -9.87
N LYS A 88 6.14 -13.96 -9.58
CA LYS A 88 7.53 -14.46 -9.56
C LYS A 88 8.33 -14.09 -8.32
N PHE A 89 7.82 -13.24 -7.42
CA PHE A 89 8.60 -12.83 -6.25
C PHE A 89 9.06 -14.04 -5.41
N VAL A 90 10.35 -14.12 -5.15
CA VAL A 90 10.99 -15.06 -4.22
C VAL A 90 12.18 -14.29 -3.63
N PRO A 91 12.42 -14.29 -2.31
CA PRO A 91 13.46 -13.48 -1.67
C PRO A 91 14.87 -14.05 -1.90
N THR A 92 15.29 -14.14 -3.17
CA THR A 92 16.62 -14.64 -3.58
C THR A 92 17.21 -13.81 -4.72
N GLU A 93 18.55 -13.77 -4.79
CA GLU A 93 19.33 -13.16 -5.87
C GLU A 93 18.85 -11.74 -6.23
N ASP A 94 18.25 -11.59 -7.42
CA ASP A 94 17.90 -10.30 -8.01
C ASP A 94 16.74 -9.61 -7.28
N TRP A 95 15.89 -10.37 -6.60
CA TRP A 95 14.73 -9.85 -5.87
C TRP A 95 15.08 -9.19 -4.54
N THR A 96 16.24 -9.50 -3.97
CA THR A 96 16.69 -8.90 -2.70
C THR A 96 17.59 -7.71 -2.92
N THR A 97 17.87 -7.32 -4.17
CA THR A 97 18.66 -6.12 -4.45
C THR A 97 17.97 -4.86 -3.93
N GLN A 98 18.77 -3.89 -3.48
CA GLN A 98 18.27 -2.65 -2.88
C GLN A 98 17.20 -1.94 -3.73
N ASN A 99 17.42 -1.80 -5.05
CA ASN A 99 16.47 -1.12 -5.94
C ASN A 99 15.16 -1.91 -6.11
N VAL A 100 15.22 -3.24 -6.18
CA VAL A 100 14.01 -4.06 -6.28
C VAL A 100 13.19 -3.96 -4.98
N LEU A 101 13.83 -4.02 -3.82
CA LEU A 101 13.12 -3.85 -2.54
C LEU A 101 12.50 -2.45 -2.39
N ARG A 102 13.18 -1.39 -2.86
CA ARG A 102 12.62 -0.03 -2.93
C ARG A 102 11.43 0.05 -3.86
N ALA A 103 11.55 -0.47 -5.07
CA ALA A 103 10.46 -0.49 -6.05
C ALA A 103 9.23 -1.22 -5.50
N LEU A 104 9.42 -2.37 -4.85
CA LEU A 104 8.33 -3.13 -4.23
C LEU A 104 7.65 -2.38 -3.09
N ASN A 105 8.41 -1.77 -2.18
CA ASN A 105 7.82 -0.98 -1.09
C ASN A 105 7.08 0.24 -1.62
N LEU A 106 7.57 0.86 -2.69
CA LEU A 106 6.91 2.01 -3.28
C LEU A 106 5.62 1.61 -4.02
N ALA A 107 5.69 0.58 -4.87
CA ALA A 107 4.56 0.11 -5.66
C ALA A 107 3.44 -0.57 -4.84
N LEU A 108 3.77 -1.12 -3.66
CA LEU A 108 2.81 -1.85 -2.83
C LEU A 108 2.42 -1.13 -1.54
N LEU A 109 3.30 -0.25 -1.02
CA LEU A 109 3.08 0.47 0.25
C LEU A 109 3.29 1.99 0.14
N SER A 110 3.50 2.53 -1.06
CA SER A 110 3.82 3.95 -1.27
C SER A 110 4.94 4.48 -0.35
N ALA A 111 5.90 3.62 -0.02
CA ALA A 111 6.95 3.89 0.96
C ALA A 111 8.35 3.69 0.35
N ASP A 112 9.24 4.66 0.50
CA ASP A 112 10.63 4.53 0.07
C ASP A 112 11.47 3.80 1.14
N ARG A 113 11.54 2.46 1.03
CA ARG A 113 12.31 1.59 1.93
C ARG A 113 13.00 0.50 1.14
N ASP A 114 14.23 0.19 1.50
CA ASP A 114 15.06 -0.83 0.87
C ASP A 114 15.04 -2.18 1.60
N TYR A 115 13.98 -2.45 2.34
CA TYR A 115 13.83 -3.69 3.09
C TYR A 115 12.36 -4.11 3.22
N ILE A 116 12.13 -5.41 3.41
CA ILE A 116 10.80 -6.01 3.66
C ILE A 116 10.87 -6.78 4.98
N GLU A 117 9.85 -6.64 5.82
CA GLU A 117 9.77 -7.31 7.13
C GLU A 117 8.54 -8.21 7.18
N VAL A 118 8.73 -9.52 7.24
CA VAL A 118 7.64 -10.50 7.28
C VAL A 118 7.93 -11.51 8.40
N ASN A 119 6.93 -11.84 9.21
CA ASN A 119 7.06 -12.77 10.33
C ASN A 119 8.21 -12.38 11.28
N THR A 120 9.31 -13.12 11.28
CA THR A 120 10.51 -12.83 12.09
C THR A 120 11.69 -12.32 11.27
N THR A 121 11.50 -12.17 9.96
CA THR A 121 12.58 -12.02 8.99
C THR A 121 12.53 -10.69 8.29
N ARG A 122 13.71 -10.08 8.21
CA ARG A 122 13.94 -8.83 7.49
C ARG A 122 14.77 -9.15 6.27
N ILE A 123 14.20 -8.92 5.10
CA ILE A 123 14.86 -9.02 3.80
C ILE A 123 15.45 -7.66 3.46
N GLU A 124 16.77 -7.63 3.27
CA GLU A 124 17.59 -6.50 2.85
C GLU A 124 18.59 -6.94 1.77
N ASP A 125 19.38 -6.00 1.23
CA ASP A 125 20.33 -6.27 0.14
C ASP A 125 21.23 -7.48 0.40
N GLY A 126 21.17 -8.47 -0.50
CA GLY A 126 21.95 -9.70 -0.40
C GLY A 126 21.49 -10.69 0.68
N SER A 127 20.30 -10.50 1.25
CA SER A 127 19.69 -11.50 2.14
C SER A 127 19.48 -12.82 1.39
N ASP A 128 19.74 -13.92 2.10
CA ASP A 128 19.50 -15.29 1.66
C ASP A 128 18.68 -15.99 2.74
N VAL A 129 17.53 -16.54 2.36
CA VAL A 129 16.60 -17.22 3.27
C VAL A 129 16.80 -18.72 3.12
N ASP A 130 17.55 -19.31 4.05
CA ASP A 130 17.92 -20.73 4.02
C ASP A 130 16.77 -21.68 4.38
N ASP A 131 15.74 -21.19 5.08
CA ASP A 131 14.60 -21.99 5.53
C ASP A 131 13.48 -21.97 4.49
N ASP A 132 13.12 -23.15 3.96
CA ASP A 132 12.13 -23.28 2.88
C ASP A 132 10.72 -22.81 3.28
N GLU A 133 10.33 -22.98 4.56
CA GLU A 133 9.03 -22.57 5.07
C GLU A 133 8.97 -21.05 5.20
N GLU A 134 10.01 -20.46 5.79
CA GLU A 134 10.18 -19.01 5.89
C GLU A 134 10.24 -18.34 4.51
N LEU A 135 10.98 -18.93 3.56
CA LEU A 135 11.06 -18.45 2.19
C LEU A 135 9.68 -18.46 1.52
N PHE A 136 8.90 -19.53 1.72
CA PHE A 136 7.56 -19.64 1.19
C PHE A 136 6.62 -18.59 1.78
N ASP A 137 6.64 -18.39 3.09
CA ASP A 137 5.80 -17.40 3.78
C ASP A 137 6.10 -15.97 3.31
N ILE A 138 7.38 -15.62 3.20
CA ILE A 138 7.82 -14.31 2.71
C ILE A 138 7.39 -14.11 1.26
N ALA A 139 7.57 -15.14 0.42
CA ALA A 139 7.18 -15.08 -0.97
C ALA A 139 5.67 -14.87 -1.12
N MET A 140 4.86 -15.64 -0.38
CA MET A 140 3.40 -15.54 -0.39
C MET A 140 2.91 -14.20 0.15
N ALA A 141 3.51 -13.68 1.22
CA ALA A 141 3.13 -12.38 1.77
C ALA A 141 3.24 -11.24 0.74
N VAL A 142 4.33 -11.19 -0.03
CA VAL A 142 4.51 -10.16 -1.07
C VAL A 142 3.60 -10.41 -2.27
N ARG A 143 3.46 -11.67 -2.70
CA ARG A 143 2.61 -12.06 -3.83
C ARG A 143 1.13 -11.80 -3.56
N ASP A 144 0.67 -12.06 -2.34
CA ASP A 144 -0.73 -11.85 -1.94
C ASP A 144 -1.08 -10.36 -2.00
N ILE A 145 -0.19 -9.48 -1.51
CA ILE A 145 -0.37 -8.03 -1.59
C ILE A 145 -0.40 -7.58 -3.06
N ALA A 146 0.58 -8.00 -3.87
CA ALA A 146 0.62 -7.64 -5.27
C ALA A 146 -0.63 -8.13 -6.05
N SER A 147 -1.13 -9.32 -5.70
CA SER A 147 -2.36 -9.86 -6.30
C SER A 147 -3.61 -9.09 -5.87
N GLU A 148 -3.66 -8.62 -4.62
CA GLU A 148 -4.74 -7.78 -4.11
C GLU A 148 -4.77 -6.41 -4.84
N GLU A 149 -3.62 -5.75 -4.99
CA GLU A 149 -3.49 -4.48 -5.73
C GLU A 149 -3.93 -4.60 -7.19
N LEU A 150 -3.61 -5.72 -7.83
CA LEU A 150 -4.04 -6.03 -9.20
C LEU A 150 -5.48 -6.52 -9.29
N GLN A 151 -6.21 -6.61 -8.17
CA GLN A 151 -7.58 -7.15 -8.08
C GLN A 151 -7.70 -8.58 -8.61
N GLN A 152 -6.63 -9.37 -8.48
CA GLN A 152 -6.56 -10.77 -8.88
C GLN A 152 -6.88 -11.73 -7.72
N SER A 153 -6.87 -11.21 -6.48
CA SER A 153 -7.18 -11.93 -5.24
C SER A 153 -8.00 -11.03 -4.33
N THR A 154 -8.81 -11.64 -3.46
CA THR A 154 -9.52 -10.98 -2.35
C THR A 154 -9.04 -11.48 -0.99
N LYS A 155 -7.94 -12.24 -0.93
CA LYS A 155 -7.48 -12.90 0.29
C LYS A 155 -7.27 -11.91 1.43
N LEU A 156 -6.70 -10.74 1.15
CA LEU A 156 -6.37 -9.76 2.19
C LEU A 156 -7.57 -8.91 2.59
N SER A 157 -8.45 -8.56 1.64
CA SER A 157 -9.73 -7.89 1.95
C SER A 157 -10.68 -8.82 2.74
N ASP A 158 -10.75 -10.10 2.38
CA ASP A 158 -11.51 -11.11 3.12
C ASP A 158 -10.92 -11.32 4.52
N TYR A 159 -9.58 -11.40 4.64
CA TYR A 159 -8.91 -11.46 5.94
C TYR A 159 -9.27 -10.25 6.79
N TRP A 160 -9.14 -9.03 6.25
CA TRP A 160 -9.44 -7.79 6.97
C TRP A 160 -10.90 -7.74 7.45
N SER A 161 -11.83 -8.12 6.58
CA SER A 161 -13.27 -8.16 6.88
C SER A 161 -13.59 -9.11 8.03
N ASN A 162 -12.85 -10.20 8.21
CA ASN A 162 -13.04 -11.08 9.37
C ASN A 162 -12.20 -10.64 10.58
N PHE A 163 -11.03 -10.04 10.34
CA PHE A 163 -10.06 -9.73 11.38
C PHE A 163 -10.54 -8.63 12.33
N HIS A 164 -11.29 -7.64 11.83
CA HIS A 164 -11.80 -6.54 12.65
C HIS A 164 -12.87 -6.96 13.66
N GLU A 165 -13.54 -8.10 13.45
CA GLU A 165 -14.55 -8.64 14.36
C GLU A 165 -13.94 -9.41 15.54
N LEU A 166 -12.63 -9.65 15.53
CA LEU A 166 -11.97 -10.47 16.53
C LEU A 166 -11.52 -9.60 17.70
N ASP A 167 -11.64 -10.11 18.93
CA ASP A 167 -11.16 -9.45 20.17
C ASP A 167 -9.69 -9.02 20.10
N ARG A 168 -8.90 -9.65 19.22
CA ARG A 168 -7.47 -9.36 18.99
C ARG A 168 -7.21 -8.18 18.04
N PHE A 169 -8.24 -7.61 17.42
CA PHE A 169 -8.09 -6.43 16.55
C PHE A 169 -7.59 -5.20 17.31
N GLU A 170 -8.04 -5.01 18.56
CA GLU A 170 -7.57 -3.92 19.41
C GLU A 170 -6.05 -3.98 19.64
N LEU A 171 -5.47 -5.19 19.71
CA LEU A 171 -4.02 -5.37 19.83
C LEU A 171 -3.30 -4.95 18.55
N PHE A 172 -3.90 -5.22 17.39
CA PHE A 172 -3.39 -4.76 16.11
C PHE A 172 -3.38 -3.24 16.04
N GLU A 173 -4.45 -2.59 16.48
CA GLU A 173 -4.52 -1.13 16.51
C GLU A 173 -3.45 -0.51 17.40
N GLU A 174 -3.17 -1.10 18.57
CA GLU A 174 -2.11 -0.64 19.46
C GLU A 174 -0.73 -0.71 18.80
N VAL A 175 -0.44 -1.79 18.09
CA VAL A 175 0.81 -1.95 17.34
C VAL A 175 0.84 -0.99 16.14
N ALA A 176 -0.28 -0.81 15.44
CA ALA A 176 -0.38 0.06 14.27
C ALA A 176 -0.23 1.55 14.58
N ARG A 177 -0.61 1.99 15.79
CA ARG A 177 -0.45 3.38 16.26
C ARG A 177 0.92 3.64 16.89
N ALA A 178 1.75 2.62 17.09
CA ALA A 178 2.99 2.77 17.83
C ALA A 178 4.16 3.22 16.94
N ASP A 179 4.85 4.28 17.36
CA ASP A 179 6.10 4.73 16.73
C ASP A 179 7.28 3.78 16.98
N GLN A 180 7.14 2.85 17.93
CA GLN A 180 8.18 1.93 18.35
C GLN A 180 7.60 0.53 18.58
N PRO A 181 8.41 -0.54 18.36
CA PRO A 181 7.98 -1.92 18.58
C PRO A 181 7.56 -2.18 20.02
N LEU A 182 6.38 -2.79 20.18
CA LEU A 182 5.75 -3.05 21.48
C LEU A 182 5.85 -4.51 21.89
N SER A 183 6.18 -4.76 23.15
CA SER A 183 5.96 -6.06 23.77
C SER A 183 4.55 -6.15 24.34
N GLY A 184 4.10 -7.37 24.66
CA GLY A 184 2.84 -7.55 25.39
C GLY A 184 2.80 -6.85 26.76
N LYS A 185 3.97 -6.53 27.35
CA LYS A 185 4.06 -5.68 28.55
C LYS A 185 3.69 -4.23 28.24
N ASP A 186 4.25 -3.70 27.16
CA ASP A 186 4.05 -2.31 26.77
C ASP A 186 2.58 -2.06 26.40
N ILE A 187 1.92 -3.04 25.75
CA ILE A 187 0.49 -2.99 25.45
C ILE A 187 -0.36 -3.10 26.72
N ALA A 188 -0.03 -4.04 27.62
CA ALA A 188 -0.74 -4.19 28.89
C ALA A 188 -0.69 -2.91 29.74
N GLU A 189 0.48 -2.25 29.80
CA GLU A 189 0.65 -0.97 30.50
C GLU A 189 -0.17 0.16 29.88
N ARG A 190 -0.27 0.22 28.54
CA ARG A 190 -1.09 1.22 27.85
C ARG A 190 -2.59 1.06 28.10
N ARG A 191 -3.03 -0.17 28.32
CA ARG A 191 -4.43 -0.53 28.57
C ARG A 191 -4.81 -0.51 30.05
N ASP A 192 -3.89 -0.19 30.95
CA ASP A 192 -4.06 -0.36 32.41
C ASP A 192 -4.46 -1.81 32.80
N GLU A 193 -3.97 -2.80 32.03
CA GLU A 193 -4.28 -4.23 32.15
C GLU A 193 -3.01 -5.07 32.46
N GLU A 194 -2.15 -4.62 33.38
CA GLU A 194 -0.84 -5.28 33.65
C GLU A 194 -0.96 -6.80 33.96
N ASP A 195 -2.05 -7.21 34.61
CA ASP A 195 -2.34 -8.62 34.93
C ASP A 195 -2.59 -9.49 33.67
N ASN A 196 -2.92 -8.88 32.52
CA ASN A 196 -3.20 -9.57 31.26
C ASN A 196 -1.98 -9.70 30.34
N ARG A 197 -0.78 -9.28 30.77
CA ARG A 197 0.43 -9.30 29.92
C ARG A 197 0.68 -10.65 29.22
N GLN A 198 0.54 -11.76 29.94
CA GLN A 198 0.78 -13.09 29.37
C GLN A 198 -0.28 -13.44 28.31
N THR A 199 -1.54 -13.13 28.58
CA THR A 199 -2.66 -13.31 27.65
C THR A 199 -2.46 -12.46 26.39
N ILE A 200 -2.08 -11.20 26.52
CA ILE A 200 -1.78 -10.31 25.38
C ILE A 200 -0.60 -10.84 24.57
N SER A 201 0.46 -11.29 25.25
CA SER A 201 1.63 -11.85 24.56
C SER A 201 1.26 -13.12 23.79
N GLN A 202 0.40 -13.97 24.34
CA GLN A 202 -0.09 -15.16 23.67
C GLN A 202 -1.01 -14.81 22.49
N ALA A 203 -1.91 -13.84 22.65
CA ALA A 203 -2.79 -13.39 21.57
C ALA A 203 -2.01 -12.82 20.36
N LEU A 204 -0.91 -12.10 20.62
CA LEU A 204 0.00 -11.65 19.56
C LEU A 204 0.67 -12.82 18.82
N ILE A 205 1.03 -13.90 19.54
CA ILE A 205 1.59 -15.12 18.96
C ILE A 205 0.52 -15.89 18.17
N ASP A 206 -0.68 -16.05 18.72
CA ASP A 206 -1.74 -16.81 18.06
C ASP A 206 -2.19 -16.14 16.75
N THR A 207 -2.00 -14.82 16.63
CA THR A 207 -2.25 -14.08 15.38
C THR A 207 -1.16 -14.33 14.32
N THR A 208 0.03 -14.80 14.72
CA THR A 208 1.11 -15.15 13.77
C THR A 208 0.97 -16.54 13.16
N ASP A 209 0.08 -17.39 13.70
CA ASP A 209 -0.10 -18.79 13.28
C ASP A 209 -1.13 -18.97 12.14
N GLY A 210 -1.66 -17.87 11.58
CA GLY A 210 -2.59 -17.89 10.45
C GLY A 210 -1.93 -17.60 9.10
N ASP A 211 -2.65 -17.89 8.00
CA ASP A 211 -2.20 -17.66 6.60
C ASP A 211 -1.87 -16.20 6.27
N VAL A 212 -2.23 -15.27 7.14
CA VAL A 212 -1.96 -13.84 7.05
C VAL A 212 -1.45 -13.37 8.42
N ASN A 213 -0.19 -12.96 8.47
CA ASN A 213 0.41 -12.43 9.69
C ASN A 213 0.67 -10.91 9.56
N PRO A 214 -0.11 -10.06 10.28
CA PRO A 214 0.07 -8.62 10.25
C PRO A 214 1.27 -8.12 11.06
N TYR A 215 1.95 -9.00 11.80
CA TYR A 215 3.01 -8.61 12.73
C TYR A 215 4.40 -9.07 12.30
N PHE A 216 5.36 -8.16 12.46
CA PHE A 216 6.78 -8.47 12.46
C PHE A 216 7.26 -8.61 13.90
N LYS A 217 7.68 -9.82 14.27
CA LYS A 217 8.22 -10.14 15.59
C LYS A 217 9.71 -9.87 15.61
N GLN A 218 10.07 -8.82 16.32
CA GLN A 218 11.44 -8.47 16.60
C GLN A 218 12.03 -9.30 17.75
N GLY A 219 13.36 -9.31 17.82
CA GLY A 219 14.09 -9.89 18.94
C GLY A 219 13.54 -9.39 20.29
N ARG A 220 13.45 -10.31 21.26
CA ARG A 220 12.91 -10.09 22.64
C ARG A 220 11.38 -9.97 22.74
N GLY A 221 10.62 -10.45 21.77
CA GLY A 221 9.15 -10.53 21.87
C GLY A 221 8.48 -9.16 21.76
N LYS A 222 9.06 -8.30 20.92
CA LYS A 222 8.47 -7.02 20.53
C LYS A 222 7.89 -7.15 19.12
N TYR A 223 6.85 -6.39 18.86
CA TYR A 223 6.07 -6.49 17.64
C TYR A 223 5.93 -5.12 17.01
N SER A 224 6.10 -5.07 15.69
CA SER A 224 5.70 -3.96 14.81
C SER A 224 4.82 -4.53 13.70
N LEU A 225 4.30 -3.68 12.82
CA LEU A 225 3.60 -4.18 11.64
C LEU A 225 4.59 -4.84 10.66
N SER A 226 4.21 -6.01 10.13
CA SER A 226 4.87 -6.64 8.99
C SER A 226 4.59 -5.87 7.70
N PHE A 227 5.18 -6.30 6.59
CA PHE A 227 4.87 -5.82 5.25
C PHE A 227 3.36 -5.92 4.97
N VAL A 228 2.76 -7.06 5.31
CA VAL A 228 1.30 -7.27 5.23
C VAL A 228 0.55 -6.37 6.19
N GLY A 229 0.98 -6.25 7.45
CA GLY A 229 0.31 -5.34 8.40
C GLY A 229 0.31 -3.88 7.96
N LYS A 230 1.42 -3.41 7.38
CA LYS A 230 1.55 -2.07 6.81
C LYS A 230 0.58 -1.87 5.64
N TYR A 231 0.48 -2.87 4.76
CA TYR A 231 -0.48 -2.88 3.66
C TYR A 231 -1.92 -2.76 4.17
N LEU A 232 -2.32 -3.63 5.11
CA LEU A 232 -3.67 -3.64 5.66
C LEU A 232 -4.07 -2.27 6.26
N VAL A 233 -3.14 -1.62 6.98
CA VAL A 233 -3.39 -0.27 7.51
C VAL A 233 -3.59 0.74 6.40
N GLN A 234 -2.69 0.78 5.41
CA GLN A 234 -2.75 1.75 4.32
C GLN A 234 -4.01 1.60 3.47
N THR A 235 -4.35 0.36 3.11
CA THR A 235 -5.41 0.08 2.13
C THR A 235 -6.79 0.09 2.78
N PHE A 236 -6.93 -0.48 3.97
CA PHE A 236 -8.26 -0.75 4.54
C PHE A 236 -8.61 0.11 5.76
N ARG A 237 -7.63 0.61 6.54
CA ARG A 237 -7.95 1.35 7.78
C ARG A 237 -8.66 2.67 7.51
N ASP A 238 -8.29 3.37 6.44
CA ASP A 238 -8.86 4.68 6.10
C ASP A 238 -10.07 4.59 5.13
N GLY A 239 -10.56 3.36 4.82
CA GLY A 239 -11.72 3.13 3.94
C GLY A 239 -12.82 2.21 4.50
N ALA A 240 -12.56 1.40 5.53
CA ALA A 240 -13.53 0.40 6.03
C ALA A 240 -14.56 0.94 7.03
N PHE A 241 -14.55 2.24 7.36
CA PHE A 241 -15.52 2.85 8.28
C PHE A 241 -16.77 3.45 7.60
N GLU A 242 -16.83 3.48 6.26
CA GLU A 242 -18.03 3.88 5.51
C GLU A 242 -18.60 2.65 4.76
N GLY A 243 -19.34 1.76 5.43
CA GLY A 243 -19.98 0.68 4.66
C GLY A 243 -20.61 -0.53 5.33
N ILE A 244 -20.78 -0.58 6.67
CA ILE A 244 -21.65 -1.62 7.24
C ILE A 244 -23.07 -1.08 7.28
N ASP A 245 -23.79 -1.41 6.21
CA ASP A 245 -25.24 -1.35 6.07
C ASP A 245 -25.89 -2.07 7.27
N GLU A 246 -26.54 -1.32 8.16
CA GLU A 246 -27.50 -1.87 9.12
C GLU A 246 -28.78 -2.26 8.37
N SER A 247 -28.73 -3.33 7.58
CA SER A 247 -29.94 -3.99 7.09
C SER A 247 -30.16 -5.32 7.80
N GLU A 248 -31.06 -5.22 8.80
CA GLU A 248 -32.09 -6.19 9.20
C GLU A 248 -31.65 -7.58 9.70
N ASP A 249 -31.78 -7.77 11.01
CA ASP A 249 -32.44 -8.98 11.54
C ASP A 249 -33.62 -8.54 12.42
N ASP A 250 -34.79 -8.50 11.78
CA ASP A 250 -36.08 -8.75 12.43
C ASP A 250 -36.09 -10.23 12.85
N ASP A 251 -36.30 -10.52 14.13
CA ASP A 251 -37.19 -11.63 14.48
C ASP A 251 -37.76 -11.48 15.90
N GLU A 252 -39.09 -11.47 15.90
CA GLU A 252 -40.03 -11.49 17.02
C GLU A 252 -39.77 -12.68 17.96
N ASP A 253 -39.95 -12.51 19.27
CA ASP A 253 -41.01 -13.30 19.93
C ASP A 253 -41.46 -12.73 21.27
N ALA A 254 -42.75 -12.94 21.51
CA ALA A 254 -43.59 -12.38 22.55
C ALA A 254 -43.39 -13.00 23.94
N SER A 255 -43.68 -12.23 24.98
CA SER A 255 -44.38 -12.75 26.15
C SER A 255 -45.27 -11.70 26.80
N LEU A 256 -46.58 -11.94 26.68
CA LEU A 256 -47.61 -11.51 27.62
C LEU A 256 -47.21 -11.89 29.05
N ASP A 257 -47.35 -10.98 30.03
CA ASP A 257 -48.23 -11.24 31.18
C ASP A 257 -48.42 -10.04 32.12
N GLU A 258 -49.54 -10.16 32.83
CA GLU A 258 -50.28 -9.28 33.73
C GLU A 258 -49.52 -8.47 34.81
N PHE A 259 -49.94 -7.22 35.03
CA PHE A 259 -50.63 -6.67 36.24
C PHE A 259 -50.48 -5.14 36.35
#